data_AF-A0A7Y4WEP6-F1
#
_entry.id   AF-A0A7Y4WEP6-F1
#
_cell.length_a   1.000
_cell.length_b   1.000
_cell.length_c   1.000
_cell.angle_alpha   90.00
_cell.angle_beta   90.00
_cell.angle_gamma   90.00
#
_symmetry.space_group_name_H-M   'P 1'
#
loop_
_entity.id
_entity.type
_entity.pdbx_description
1 polymer ?
#
loop_
_entity_poly.entity_id
_entity_poly.type
_entity_poly.pdbx_seq_one_letter_code
_entity_poly.pdbx_strand_id
1 'polypeptide(L)'
;SREGAVLGAGAVLGGRVWDRQHKFRVRLGPLALTQYDSFLPGGAPLAKLVDWVRLYLGFELEWDVRLRLAEAEVPRLSLGRAGRLGWTTWLGRRQSGVDADDLCLNAEAFVSQHGIVSPEVTAA
;
A
#
# COMPACT_ATOMS: atom_id res chain seq x y z
N SER A 1 -38.90 30.10 -22.46
CA SER A 1 -38.67 29.75 -21.05
C SER A 1 -37.25 29.22 -20.92
N ARG A 2 -36.46 29.71 -19.95
CA ARG A 2 -35.14 29.16 -19.63
C ARG A 2 -35.33 28.15 -18.50
N GLU A 3 -35.14 26.87 -18.77
CA GLU A 3 -35.01 25.86 -17.71
C GLU A 3 -33.52 25.76 -17.35
N GLY A 4 -33.18 26.25 -16.15
CA GLY A 4 -31.87 26.09 -15.57
C GLY A 4 -31.68 24.66 -15.07
N ALA A 5 -30.55 24.05 -15.39
CA ALA A 5 -30.15 22.78 -14.81
C ALA A 5 -30.02 22.92 -13.29
N VAL A 6 -30.76 22.12 -12.54
CA VAL A 6 -30.80 22.15 -11.08
C VAL A 6 -29.50 21.55 -10.53
N LEU A 7 -28.71 22.36 -9.79
CA LEU A 7 -27.54 21.88 -9.07
C LEU A 7 -27.99 21.15 -7.79
N GLY A 8 -27.78 19.84 -7.77
CA GLY A 8 -28.17 18.96 -6.65
C GLY A 8 -28.58 17.55 -7.07
N ALA A 9 -28.81 17.31 -8.36
CA ALA A 9 -29.24 16.01 -8.89
C ALA A 9 -28.21 15.34 -9.83
N GLY A 10 -26.92 15.64 -9.67
CA GLY A 10 -25.85 14.91 -10.39
C GLY A 10 -25.28 15.59 -11.62
N ALA A 11 -25.09 16.91 -11.59
CA ALA A 11 -24.21 17.56 -12.56
C ALA A 11 -22.74 17.34 -12.16
N VAL A 12 -22.09 16.31 -12.73
CA VAL A 12 -20.63 16.16 -12.64
C VAL A 12 -20.00 17.11 -13.65
N LEU A 13 -19.33 18.14 -13.16
CA LEU A 13 -18.57 19.07 -13.99
C LEU A 13 -17.09 18.88 -13.69
N GLY A 14 -16.43 17.99 -14.43
CA GLY A 14 -14.99 17.73 -14.30
C GLY A 14 -14.58 16.39 -14.91
N GLY A 15 -13.44 16.36 -15.62
CA GLY A 15 -12.91 15.14 -16.26
C GLY A 15 -12.34 14.09 -15.30
N ARG A 16 -12.55 14.23 -13.99
CA ARG A 16 -12.13 13.29 -12.94
C ARG A 16 -13.15 13.31 -11.80
N VAL A 17 -13.71 12.14 -11.48
CA VAL A 17 -14.56 11.91 -10.32
C VAL A 17 -13.72 11.22 -9.25
N TRP A 18 -13.78 11.72 -8.02
CA TRP A 18 -13.17 11.05 -6.87
C TRP A 18 -14.06 9.88 -6.44
N ASP A 19 -13.63 8.65 -6.71
CA ASP A 19 -14.19 7.48 -6.07
C ASP A 19 -13.69 7.41 -4.63
N ARG A 20 -14.60 7.53 -3.66
CA ARG A 20 -14.30 7.45 -2.23
C ARG A 20 -14.91 6.21 -1.56
N GLN A 21 -15.59 5.34 -2.31
CA GLN A 21 -16.34 4.22 -1.73
C GLN A 21 -15.70 2.86 -1.99
N HIS A 22 -14.76 2.74 -2.93
CA HIS A 22 -14.20 1.45 -3.33
C HIS A 22 -12.76 1.21 -2.89
N LYS A 23 -12.20 2.02 -1.97
CA LYS A 23 -10.80 1.84 -1.54
C LYS A 23 -10.57 1.96 -0.03
N PHE A 24 -9.84 1.00 0.54
CA PHE A 24 -9.35 1.06 1.91
C PHE A 24 -7.83 0.86 2.02
N ARG A 25 -7.25 1.22 3.18
CA ARG A 25 -5.80 1.12 3.44
C ARG A 25 -5.52 0.34 4.71
N VAL A 26 -4.72 -0.70 4.60
CA VAL A 26 -4.18 -1.44 5.75
C VAL A 26 -2.89 -0.75 6.21
N ARG A 27 -2.83 -0.33 7.47
CA ARG A 27 -1.60 0.24 8.06
C ARG A 27 -0.95 -0.82 8.95
N LEU A 28 0.31 -1.14 8.68
CA LEU A 28 1.09 -2.10 9.47
C LEU A 28 2.24 -1.40 10.17
N GLY A 29 2.27 -1.45 11.50
CA GLY A 29 3.43 -1.04 12.30
C GLY A 29 3.08 -0.30 13.60
N PRO A 30 4.11 0.20 14.32
CA PRO A 30 5.51 0.27 13.90
C PRO A 30 6.20 -1.11 13.83
N LEU A 31 6.92 -1.36 12.72
CA LEU A 31 7.63 -2.60 12.43
C LEU A 31 9.13 -2.43 12.72
N ALA A 32 9.81 -3.54 13.07
CA ALA A 32 11.27 -3.61 13.02
C ALA A 32 11.78 -3.63 11.57
N LEU A 33 13.04 -3.27 11.31
CA LEU A 33 13.58 -3.24 9.95
C LEU A 33 13.51 -4.61 9.26
N THR A 34 13.78 -5.68 10.00
CA THR A 34 13.71 -7.06 9.51
C THR A 34 12.29 -7.46 9.09
N GLN A 35 11.29 -7.03 9.86
CA GLN A 35 9.88 -7.27 9.53
C GLN A 35 9.48 -6.44 8.32
N TYR A 36 9.88 -5.17 8.26
CA TYR A 36 9.64 -4.29 7.13
C TYR A 36 10.20 -4.88 5.83
N ASP A 37 11.46 -5.34 5.85
CA ASP A 37 12.11 -6.00 4.71
C ASP A 37 11.37 -7.26 4.26
N SER A 38 10.78 -8.00 5.19
CA SER A 38 9.98 -9.19 4.86
C SER A 38 8.65 -8.88 4.16
N PHE A 39 8.15 -7.64 4.22
CA PHE A 39 6.99 -7.20 3.45
C PHE A 39 7.35 -6.61 2.07
N LEU A 40 8.64 -6.47 1.76
CA LEU A 40 9.12 -6.00 0.45
C LEU A 40 9.06 -7.10 -0.62
N PRO A 41 9.28 -6.79 -1.92
CA PRO A 41 9.16 -7.79 -2.97
C PRO A 41 10.13 -8.96 -2.72
N GLY A 42 9.60 -10.18 -2.80
CA GLY A 42 10.30 -11.43 -2.50
C GLY A 42 10.01 -12.02 -1.10
N GLY A 43 9.28 -11.31 -0.25
CA GLY A 43 8.92 -11.79 1.09
C GLY A 43 7.54 -12.47 1.18
N ALA A 44 7.45 -13.56 1.95
CA ALA A 44 6.21 -14.33 2.16
C ALA A 44 5.09 -13.60 2.96
N PRO A 45 5.39 -12.73 3.95
CA PRO A 45 4.37 -12.06 4.75
C PRO A 45 3.34 -11.23 3.95
N LEU A 46 3.78 -10.57 2.87
CA LEU A 46 2.87 -9.76 2.06
C LEU A 46 1.85 -10.64 1.30
N ALA A 47 2.28 -11.79 0.78
CA ALA A 47 1.39 -12.73 0.09
C ALA A 47 0.32 -13.28 1.04
N LYS A 48 0.72 -13.67 2.26
CA LYS A 48 -0.24 -14.10 3.29
C LYS A 48 -1.27 -13.02 3.60
N LEU A 49 -0.83 -11.77 3.73
CA LEU A 49 -1.74 -10.65 4.00
C LEU A 49 -2.76 -10.48 2.87
N VAL A 50 -2.34 -10.62 1.61
CA VAL A 50 -3.24 -10.60 0.45
C VAL A 50 -4.28 -11.71 0.55
N ASP A 51 -3.87 -12.94 0.88
CA ASP A 51 -4.78 -14.07 1.04
C ASP A 51 -5.81 -13.82 2.16
N TRP A 52 -5.37 -13.27 3.30
CA TRP A 52 -6.27 -12.88 4.39
C TRP A 52 -7.29 -11.81 3.96
N VAL A 53 -6.84 -10.77 3.26
CA VAL A 53 -7.73 -9.70 2.78
C VAL A 53 -8.77 -10.25 1.81
N ARG A 54 -8.35 -11.09 0.85
CA ARG A 54 -9.26 -11.76 -0.09
C ARG A 54 -10.27 -12.65 0.63
N LEU A 55 -9.85 -13.39 1.64
CA LEU A 55 -10.73 -14.28 2.41
C LEU A 55 -11.84 -13.50 3.15
N TYR A 56 -11.51 -12.35 3.74
CA TYR A 56 -12.46 -11.60 4.57
C TYR A 56 -13.31 -10.58 3.80
N LEU A 57 -12.77 -9.98 2.73
CA LEU A 57 -13.38 -8.84 2.05
C LEU A 57 -13.72 -9.11 0.58
N GLY A 58 -13.35 -10.28 0.05
CA GLY A 58 -13.52 -10.61 -1.36
C GLY A 58 -12.64 -9.76 -2.28
N PHE A 59 -13.09 -9.53 -3.51
CA PHE A 59 -12.33 -8.86 -4.58
C PHE A 59 -12.91 -7.50 -5.00
N GLU A 60 -13.98 -7.04 -4.33
CA GLU A 60 -14.78 -5.90 -4.78
C GLU A 60 -14.20 -4.54 -4.36
N LEU A 61 -13.22 -4.53 -3.46
CA LEU A 61 -12.61 -3.32 -2.93
C LEU A 61 -11.13 -3.24 -3.32
N GLU A 62 -10.74 -2.10 -3.90
CA GLU A 62 -9.33 -1.78 -4.05
C GLU A 62 -8.70 -1.57 -2.66
N TRP A 63 -7.45 -1.97 -2.49
CA TRP A 63 -6.75 -1.72 -1.25
C TRP A 63 -5.26 -1.54 -1.43
N ASP A 64 -4.65 -0.87 -0.46
CA ASP A 64 -3.20 -0.73 -0.37
C ASP A 64 -2.71 -0.94 1.07
N VAL A 65 -1.42 -1.26 1.18
CA VAL A 65 -0.72 -1.46 2.46
C VAL A 65 0.23 -0.31 2.67
N ARG A 66 0.14 0.35 3.82
CA ARG A 66 1.16 1.28 4.29
C ARG A 66 1.98 0.63 5.38
N LEU A 67 3.27 0.49 5.13
CA LEU A 67 4.22 -0.01 6.11
C LEU A 67 4.76 1.15 6.92
N ARG A 68 4.75 1.01 8.25
CA ARG A 68 5.29 1.98 9.20
C ARG A 68 6.52 1.35 9.86
N LEU A 69 7.71 1.83 9.54
CA LEU A 69 8.98 1.42 10.15
C LEU A 69 9.22 2.23 11.42
N ALA A 70 9.54 1.56 12.53
CA ALA A 70 9.84 2.22 13.79
C ALA A 70 10.98 3.24 13.63
N GLU A 71 10.88 4.42 14.25
CA GLU A 71 11.89 5.48 14.15
C GLU A 71 13.31 4.97 14.45
N ALA A 72 13.46 4.20 15.53
CA ALA A 72 14.73 3.63 15.99
C ALA A 72 15.36 2.65 14.97
N GLU A 73 14.54 2.09 14.08
CA GLU A 73 14.90 1.07 13.11
C GLU A 73 15.17 1.65 11.71
N VAL A 74 15.00 2.98 11.53
CA VAL A 74 15.27 3.66 10.26
C VAL A 74 16.78 3.67 9.98
N PRO A 75 17.26 2.96 8.95
CA PRO A 75 18.69 2.92 8.64
C PRO A 75 19.16 4.27 8.13
N ARG A 76 20.35 4.69 8.56
CA ARG A 76 21.03 5.85 7.98
C ARG A 76 21.50 5.51 6.57
N LEU A 77 21.14 6.35 5.60
CA LEU A 77 21.64 6.23 4.23
C LEU A 77 23.17 6.34 4.21
N SER A 78 23.82 5.31 3.66
CA SER A 78 25.24 5.28 3.37
C SER A 78 25.45 4.70 1.99
N LEU A 79 26.19 5.41 1.14
CA LEU A 79 26.64 4.87 -0.15
C LEU A 79 27.41 3.56 0.08
N GLY A 80 27.15 2.55 -0.75
CA GLY A 80 27.77 1.22 -0.64
C GLY A 80 27.13 0.28 0.39
N ARG A 81 26.16 0.72 1.19
CA ARG A 81 25.38 -0.15 2.07
C ARG A 81 24.11 -0.62 1.35
N ALA A 82 23.78 -1.91 1.46
CA ALA A 82 22.60 -2.48 0.82
C ALA A 82 21.33 -1.75 1.30
N GLY A 83 20.67 -1.06 0.38
CA GLY A 83 19.39 -0.38 0.57
C GLY A 83 18.66 -0.35 -0.76
N ARG A 84 17.38 -0.72 -0.77
CA ARG A 84 16.57 -0.76 -1.98
C ARG A 84 16.01 0.65 -2.20
N LEU A 85 16.50 1.32 -3.24
CA LEU A 85 16.10 2.69 -3.55
C LEU A 85 14.58 2.79 -3.72
N GLY A 86 13.94 3.71 -2.99
CA GLY A 86 12.49 3.87 -2.97
C GLY A 86 11.73 2.95 -2.00
N TRP A 87 12.43 2.06 -1.30
CA TRP A 87 11.84 1.08 -0.37
C TRP A 87 12.38 1.23 1.05
N THR A 88 13.71 1.26 1.18
CA THR A 88 14.44 1.29 2.45
C THR A 88 15.48 2.41 2.52
N THR A 89 15.37 3.38 1.61
CA THR A 89 16.31 4.49 1.48
C THR A 89 15.60 5.81 1.72
N TRP A 90 15.97 6.50 2.80
CA TRP A 90 15.58 7.88 3.07
C TRP A 90 16.78 8.80 2.81
N LEU A 91 16.59 9.87 2.05
CA LEU A 91 17.65 10.84 1.78
C LEU A 91 17.99 11.64 3.03
N GLY A 92 19.27 11.64 3.41
CA GLY A 92 19.78 12.39 4.56
C GLY A 92 19.55 11.70 5.91
N ARG A 93 19.70 12.45 7.00
CA ARG A 93 19.33 12.02 8.36
C ARG A 93 17.89 12.44 8.59
N ARG A 94 16.98 11.49 8.80
CA ARG A 94 15.60 11.81 9.19
C ARG A 94 15.63 12.56 10.51
N GLN A 95 15.21 13.83 10.50
CA GLN A 95 15.21 14.70 11.69
C GLN A 95 13.87 14.68 12.44
N SER A 96 12.94 13.83 12.02
CA SER A 96 11.61 13.71 12.62
C SER A 96 11.59 12.55 13.60
N GLY A 97 11.30 12.83 14.88
CA GLY A 97 11.12 11.86 15.96
C GLY A 97 9.84 11.03 15.87
N VAL A 98 9.51 10.57 14.66
CA VAL A 98 8.28 9.82 14.35
C VAL A 98 8.65 8.63 13.49
N ASP A 99 7.81 7.58 13.48
CA ASP A 99 8.03 6.41 12.63
C ASP A 99 7.94 6.74 11.13
N ALA A 100 8.62 5.98 10.28
CA ALA A 100 8.59 6.19 8.83
C ALA A 100 7.39 5.48 8.20
N ASP A 101 6.41 6.23 7.70
CA ASP A 101 5.16 5.73 7.10
C ASP A 101 5.02 6.09 5.61
N ASP A 102 6.16 6.35 4.95
CA ASP A 102 6.23 6.88 3.58
C ASP A 102 5.87 5.83 2.52
N LEU A 103 6.05 4.53 2.81
CA LEU A 103 5.89 3.46 1.83
C LEU A 103 4.45 2.94 1.78
N CYS A 104 3.82 3.11 0.60
CA CYS A 104 2.49 2.59 0.30
C CYS A 104 2.54 1.63 -0.89
N LEU A 105 2.05 0.41 -0.71
CA LEU A 105 2.12 -0.69 -1.66
C LEU A 105 0.73 -1.07 -2.13
N ASN A 106 0.53 -1.17 -3.45
CA ASN A 106 -0.58 -1.95 -3.98
C ASN A 106 -0.20 -3.44 -3.85
N ALA A 107 -0.63 -4.09 -2.76
CA ALA A 107 -0.23 -5.45 -2.43
C ALA A 107 -0.66 -6.47 -3.50
N GLU A 108 -1.82 -6.28 -4.12
CA GLU A 108 -2.35 -7.14 -5.20
C GLU A 108 -1.46 -7.11 -6.45
N ALA A 109 -1.10 -5.92 -6.92
CA ALA A 109 -0.20 -5.76 -8.07
C ALA A 109 1.20 -6.31 -7.78
N PHE A 110 1.62 -6.19 -6.52
CA PHE A 110 2.95 -6.57 -6.07
C PHE A 110 3.16 -8.08 -5.99
N VAL A 111 2.15 -8.81 -5.51
CA VAL A 111 2.12 -10.28 -5.49
C VAL A 111 2.01 -10.82 -6.92
N SER A 112 1.18 -10.21 -7.77
CA SER A 112 1.00 -10.59 -9.17
C SER A 112 2.28 -10.46 -10.00
N GLN A 113 3.08 -9.39 -9.82
CA GLN A 113 4.33 -9.19 -10.55
C GLN A 113 5.44 -10.19 -10.20
N HIS A 114 5.37 -10.86 -9.04
CA HIS A 114 6.43 -11.73 -8.53
C HIS A 114 6.04 -13.21 -8.54
N GLY A 115 4.96 -13.59 -9.23
CA GLY A 115 4.61 -15.00 -9.46
C GLY A 115 4.24 -15.78 -8.21
N ILE A 116 3.86 -15.12 -7.11
CA ILE A 116 3.32 -15.78 -5.92
C ILE A 116 1.81 -15.95 -6.14
N VAL A 117 1.45 -16.79 -7.11
CA VAL A 117 0.08 -17.29 -7.24
C VAL A 117 -0.10 -18.40 -6.21
N SER A 118 -0.81 -18.12 -5.13
CA SER A 118 -1.36 -19.17 -4.25
C SER A 118 -2.29 -20.05 -5.13
N PRO A 119 -2.01 -21.36 -5.31
CA PRO A 119 -2.72 -22.20 -6.27
C PRO A 119 -4.13 -22.67 -5.84
N GLU A 120 -4.81 -22.00 -4.89
CA GLU A 120 -6.02 -22.56 -4.24
C GLU A 120 -7.35 -21.88 -4.55
N VAL A 121 -7.51 -21.08 -5.61
CA VAL A 121 -8.84 -20.51 -5.97
C VAL A 121 -9.26 -20.81 -7.41
N THR A 122 -9.15 -22.06 -7.85
CA THR A 122 -9.76 -22.52 -9.13
C THR A 122 -10.57 -23.81 -8.98
N ALA A 123 -11.08 -24.12 -7.80
CA ALA A 123 -12.04 -25.20 -7.63
C ALA A 123 -13.12 -24.84 -6.60
N ALA A 124 -14.17 -24.19 -7.08
CA ALA A 124 -15.52 -24.26 -6.52
C ALA A 124 -16.52 -24.03 -7.66
#